data_AF-A0A7V4J3E0-F1
#
_entry.id   AF-A0A7V4J3E0-F1
#
_cell.length_a   1.000
_cell.length_b   1.000
_cell.length_c   1.000
_cell.angle_alpha   90.00
_cell.angle_beta   90.00
_cell.angle_gamma   90.00
#
_symmetry.space_group_name_H-M   'P 1'
#
loop_
_entity.id
_entity.type
_entity.pdbx_description
1 polymer ?
#
loop_
_entity_poly.entity_id
_entity_poly.type
_entity_poly.pdbx_seq_one_letter_code
_entity_poly.pdbx_strand_id
1 'polypeptide(L)'
;MVTEASFQGVSQYELALLRLLAKMPAGGGQAQEILRRFEAEYRDRIPVSDYQDASSGEPRWSNHVRWSRQYLKERGFLQSPRQGVWYVTDAGRRWLTDHPDADQMPPRVHRQRPGSATVQTGRRRRRRAAPSESHGITLEMLEQTRRAMPDDQFRRVWGTLYEQLLAAEQSKTISNVSQTELGRRARLKLDEVHTFLSGKGNTPGSELLCDWIHFCFTLDLHREAATLIRYISESEVDAAIYRRAKRLADASRARLGWY
;
A
#
# COMPACT_ATOMS: atom_id res chain seq x y z
N MET A 1 -7.65 3.19 39.77
CA MET A 1 -7.88 2.65 38.41
C MET A 1 -7.11 3.54 37.46
N VAL A 2 -6.05 3.03 36.83
CA VAL A 2 -5.25 3.82 35.88
C VAL A 2 -6.03 3.81 34.56
N THR A 3 -6.58 4.96 34.18
CA THR A 3 -7.18 5.14 32.87
C THR A 3 -6.06 5.06 31.84
N GLU A 4 -5.83 3.89 31.25
CA GLU A 4 -4.81 3.74 30.21
C GLU A 4 -5.17 4.61 29.00
N ALA A 5 -4.19 5.35 28.49
CA ALA A 5 -4.38 6.26 27.36
C ALA A 5 -4.90 5.52 26.11
N SER A 6 -5.67 6.24 25.29
CA SER A 6 -6.12 5.78 23.98
C SER A 6 -4.94 5.47 23.07
N PHE A 7 -5.14 4.57 22.11
CA PHE A 7 -4.11 4.19 21.17
C PHE A 7 -3.70 5.39 20.29
N GLN A 8 -2.41 5.71 20.30
CA GLN A 8 -1.79 6.79 19.54
C GLN A 8 -1.13 6.30 18.24
N GLY A 9 -1.05 4.98 18.04
CA GLY A 9 -0.41 4.43 16.85
C GLY A 9 -0.36 2.90 16.81
N VAL A 10 0.12 2.39 15.67
CA VAL A 10 0.07 0.95 15.36
C VAL A 10 0.93 0.09 16.31
N SER A 11 1.99 0.65 16.90
CA SER A 11 2.83 -0.06 17.89
C SER A 11 2.06 -0.49 19.14
N GLN A 12 1.03 0.27 19.54
CA GLN A 12 0.17 -0.07 20.67
C GLN A 12 -0.89 -1.10 20.29
N TYR A 13 -1.43 -1.02 19.06
CA TYR A 13 -2.27 -2.10 18.50
C TYR A 13 -1.50 -3.43 18.38
N GLU A 14 -0.21 -3.40 18.01
CA GLU A 14 0.66 -4.59 17.98
C GLU A 14 0.77 -5.22 19.37
N LEU A 15 1.09 -4.43 20.39
CA LEU A 15 1.21 -4.93 21.75
C LEU A 15 -0.12 -5.49 22.28
N ALA A 16 -1.22 -4.74 22.08
CA ALA A 16 -2.56 -5.16 22.49
C ALA A 16 -2.97 -6.48 21.81
N LEU A 17 -2.70 -6.62 20.51
CA LEU A 17 -2.99 -7.86 19.78
C LEU A 17 -2.16 -9.04 20.33
N LEU A 18 -0.87 -8.82 20.60
CA LEU A 18 0.00 -9.86 21.15
C LEU A 18 -0.48 -10.32 22.54
N ARG A 19 -0.83 -9.37 23.42
CA ARG A 19 -1.39 -9.63 24.75
C ARG A 19 -2.70 -10.42 24.66
N LEU A 20 -3.62 -10.01 23.79
CA LEU A 20 -4.89 -10.70 23.58
C LEU A 20 -4.67 -12.16 23.17
N LEU A 21 -3.83 -12.41 22.16
CA LEU A 21 -3.54 -13.78 21.70
C LEU A 21 -2.90 -14.63 22.80
N ALA A 22 -2.01 -14.05 23.61
CA ALA A 22 -1.35 -14.76 24.69
C ALA A 22 -2.33 -15.20 25.81
N LYS A 23 -3.38 -14.40 26.08
CA LYS A 23 -4.45 -14.70 27.04
C LYS A 23 -5.43 -15.78 26.54
N MET A 24 -5.51 -16.03 25.23
CA MET A 24 -6.41 -17.04 24.69
C MET A 24 -5.94 -18.46 25.07
N PRO A 25 -6.85 -19.39 25.42
CA PRO A 25 -6.48 -20.75 25.85
C PRO A 25 -5.63 -21.52 24.83
N ALA A 26 -5.89 -21.32 23.52
CA ALA A 26 -5.12 -21.93 22.44
C ALA A 26 -3.99 -21.01 21.90
N GLY A 27 -3.74 -19.86 22.53
CA GLY A 27 -2.81 -18.86 22.02
C GLY A 27 -3.27 -18.13 20.76
N GLY A 28 -4.53 -18.28 20.37
CA GLY A 28 -5.05 -17.71 19.13
C GLY A 28 -6.29 -18.42 18.62
N GLY A 29 -6.64 -18.17 17.35
CA GLY A 29 -7.85 -18.67 16.72
C GLY A 29 -8.19 -17.96 15.41
N GLN A 30 -9.48 -17.93 15.09
CA GLN A 30 -9.99 -17.26 13.88
C GLN A 30 -9.90 -15.74 14.00
N ALA A 31 -9.50 -15.08 12.91
CA ALA A 31 -9.28 -13.64 12.83
C ALA A 31 -10.55 -12.86 13.18
N GLN A 32 -11.72 -13.34 12.75
CA GLN A 32 -12.99 -12.69 13.08
C GLN A 32 -13.27 -12.71 14.59
N GLU A 33 -12.99 -13.84 15.24
CA GLU A 33 -13.15 -13.99 16.69
C GLU A 33 -12.13 -13.12 17.45
N ILE A 34 -10.90 -13.06 16.95
CA ILE A 34 -9.85 -12.21 17.52
C ILE A 34 -10.23 -10.74 17.40
N LEU A 35 -10.71 -10.29 16.24
CA LEU A 35 -11.18 -8.91 16.03
C LEU A 35 -12.35 -8.57 16.96
N ARG A 36 -13.33 -9.45 17.09
CA ARG A 36 -14.47 -9.29 18.01
C ARG A 36 -14.01 -9.17 19.47
N ARG A 37 -13.09 -10.02 19.91
CA ARG A 37 -12.54 -9.96 21.28
C ARG A 37 -11.67 -8.73 21.49
N PHE A 38 -10.89 -8.35 20.48
CA PHE A 38 -10.05 -7.16 20.53
C PHE A 38 -10.90 -5.91 20.74
N GLU A 39 -11.98 -5.77 19.98
CA GLU A 39 -12.92 -4.67 20.15
C GLU A 39 -13.55 -4.70 21.55
N ALA A 40 -14.01 -5.86 22.01
CA ALA A 40 -14.63 -5.98 23.33
C ALA A 40 -13.68 -5.63 24.49
N GLU A 41 -12.40 -6.01 24.40
CA GLU A 41 -11.41 -5.80 25.45
C GLU A 41 -10.78 -4.40 25.41
N TYR A 42 -10.62 -3.82 24.22
CA TYR A 42 -9.91 -2.55 24.02
C TYR A 42 -10.78 -1.39 23.55
N ARG A 43 -12.12 -1.53 23.57
CA ARG A 43 -13.08 -0.51 23.15
C ARG A 43 -12.72 0.90 23.66
N ASP A 44 -12.48 1.01 24.96
CA ASP A 44 -12.22 2.31 25.61
C ASP A 44 -10.85 2.91 25.25
N ARG A 45 -9.97 2.12 24.64
CA ARG A 45 -8.64 2.55 24.18
C ARG A 45 -8.61 2.81 22.68
N ILE A 46 -9.58 2.30 21.90
CA ILE A 46 -9.67 2.56 20.47
C ILE A 46 -10.15 4.01 20.28
N PRO A 47 -9.41 4.87 19.56
CA PRO A 47 -9.85 6.22 19.26
C PRO A 47 -11.20 6.23 18.53
N VAL A 48 -12.08 7.18 18.88
CA VAL A 48 -13.39 7.33 18.21
C VAL A 48 -13.24 7.53 16.70
N SER A 49 -12.16 8.17 16.25
CA SER A 49 -11.81 8.33 14.84
C SER A 49 -11.62 7.01 14.09
N ASP A 50 -11.28 5.93 14.80
CA ASP A 50 -10.94 4.64 14.21
C ASP A 50 -12.16 3.72 14.10
N TYR A 51 -13.29 4.13 14.67
CA TYR A 51 -14.61 3.53 14.44
C TYR A 51 -15.27 4.03 13.15
N GLN A 52 -14.73 5.07 12.51
CA GLN A 52 -15.20 5.53 11.21
C GLN A 52 -14.87 4.49 10.13
N ASP A 53 -15.77 4.34 9.16
CA ASP A 53 -15.60 3.43 8.04
C ASP A 53 -14.35 3.80 7.22
N ALA A 54 -13.51 2.81 6.94
CA ALA A 54 -12.58 2.91 5.83
C ALA A 54 -13.36 2.83 4.50
N SER A 55 -12.73 3.21 3.40
CA SER A 55 -13.31 3.09 2.04
C SER A 55 -13.76 1.66 1.67
N SER A 56 -13.41 0.65 2.49
CA SER A 56 -13.81 -0.75 2.39
C SER A 56 -15.08 -1.12 3.16
N GLY A 57 -15.73 -0.18 3.89
CA GLY A 57 -16.93 -0.45 4.69
C GLY A 57 -16.68 -1.19 6.01
N GLU A 58 -15.42 -1.30 6.44
CA GLU A 58 -15.05 -1.82 7.76
C GLU A 58 -14.40 -0.72 8.60
N PRO A 59 -14.57 -0.72 9.94
CA PRO A 59 -13.93 0.26 10.81
C PRO A 59 -12.40 0.25 10.69
N ARG A 60 -11.78 1.43 10.67
CA ARG A 60 -10.31 1.61 10.53
C ARG A 60 -9.51 0.84 11.59
N TRP A 61 -9.99 0.74 12.83
CA TRP A 61 -9.30 -0.01 13.89
C TRP A 61 -9.07 -1.48 13.50
N SER A 62 -9.99 -2.09 12.75
CA SER A 62 -9.88 -3.49 12.33
C SER A 62 -8.72 -3.67 11.34
N ASN A 63 -8.52 -2.69 10.46
CA ASN A 63 -7.40 -2.64 9.54
C ASN A 63 -6.08 -2.47 10.30
N HIS A 64 -6.04 -1.61 11.34
CA HIS A 64 -4.87 -1.48 12.20
C HIS A 64 -4.49 -2.81 12.88
N VAL A 65 -5.47 -3.58 13.37
CA VAL A 65 -5.22 -4.93 13.92
C VAL A 65 -4.67 -5.90 12.87
N ARG A 66 -5.18 -5.85 11.63
CA ARG A 66 -4.68 -6.68 10.53
C ARG A 66 -3.24 -6.32 10.14
N TRP A 67 -2.88 -5.04 10.15
CA TRP A 67 -1.49 -4.59 9.98
C TRP A 67 -0.60 -5.05 11.13
N SER A 68 -1.06 -4.86 12.37
CA SER A 68 -0.37 -5.35 13.57
C SER A 68 -0.07 -6.85 13.51
N ARG A 69 -0.99 -7.66 12.97
CA ARG A 69 -0.74 -9.08 12.73
C ARG A 69 0.44 -9.30 11.79
N GLN A 70 0.47 -8.61 10.65
CA GLN A 70 1.57 -8.73 9.67
C GLN A 70 2.91 -8.37 10.32
N TYR A 71 2.90 -7.35 11.15
CA TYR A 71 4.05 -6.81 11.84
C TYR A 71 4.60 -7.71 12.94
N LEU A 72 3.73 -8.28 13.77
CA LEU A 72 4.11 -9.30 14.74
C LEU A 72 4.63 -10.57 14.05
N LYS A 73 4.11 -10.90 12.85
CA LYS A 73 4.62 -12.01 12.05
C LYS A 73 6.05 -11.75 11.54
N GLU A 74 6.35 -10.54 11.08
CA GLU A 74 7.71 -10.14 10.67
C GLU A 74 8.71 -10.19 11.83
N ARG A 75 8.26 -9.87 13.06
CA ARG A 75 9.06 -10.01 14.29
C ARG A 75 9.20 -11.47 14.77
N GLY A 76 8.46 -12.40 14.18
CA GLY A 76 8.40 -13.79 14.63
C GLY A 76 7.59 -14.01 15.92
N PHE A 77 6.81 -13.03 16.36
CA PHE A 77 5.99 -13.11 17.58
C PHE A 77 4.62 -13.74 17.34
N LEU A 78 4.13 -13.69 16.09
CA LEU A 78 2.86 -14.26 15.65
C LEU A 78 3.07 -15.17 14.45
N GLN A 79 2.33 -16.26 14.39
CA GLN A 79 2.24 -17.13 13.22
C GLN A 79 0.80 -17.21 12.70
N SER A 80 0.67 -17.52 11.41
CA SER A 80 -0.64 -17.68 10.77
C SER A 80 -0.58 -18.88 9.83
N PRO A 81 -0.85 -20.09 10.34
CA PRO A 81 -0.64 -21.34 9.61
C PRO A 81 -1.63 -21.52 8.45
N ARG A 82 -2.81 -20.90 8.54
CA ARG A 82 -3.83 -20.88 7.49
C ARG A 82 -4.42 -19.48 7.39
N GLN A 83 -4.99 -19.14 6.23
CA GLN A 83 -5.67 -17.87 6.03
C GLN A 83 -6.76 -17.69 7.10
N GLY A 84 -6.82 -16.50 7.70
CA GLY A 84 -7.79 -16.20 8.75
C GLY A 84 -7.48 -16.82 10.11
N VAL A 85 -6.39 -17.57 10.31
CA VAL A 85 -6.06 -18.16 11.61
C VAL A 85 -4.76 -17.59 12.15
N TRP A 86 -4.75 -17.03 13.36
CA TRP A 86 -3.59 -16.38 13.98
C TRP A 86 -3.29 -17.01 15.34
N TYR A 87 -2.00 -17.23 15.62
CA TYR A 87 -1.52 -17.73 16.91
C TYR A 87 -0.29 -16.95 17.36
N VAL A 88 -0.18 -16.69 18.66
CA VAL A 88 1.07 -16.25 19.26
C VAL A 88 2.10 -17.39 19.19
N THR A 89 3.36 -17.04 19.00
CA THR A 89 4.50 -17.98 19.07
C THR A 89 5.11 -17.98 20.47
N ASP A 90 5.98 -18.95 20.75
CA ASP A 90 6.74 -18.96 22.00
C ASP A 90 7.64 -17.73 22.15
N ALA A 91 8.20 -17.23 21.05
CA ALA A 91 9.00 -15.99 21.06
C ALA A 91 8.15 -14.77 21.46
N GLY A 92 6.91 -14.69 20.96
CA GLY A 92 5.98 -13.63 21.34
C GLY A 92 5.56 -13.72 22.82
N ARG A 93 5.34 -14.93 23.33
CA ARG A 93 5.04 -15.16 24.76
C ARG A 93 6.22 -14.77 25.65
N ARG A 94 7.43 -15.23 25.32
CA ARG A 94 8.66 -14.89 26.05
C ARG A 94 8.88 -13.39 26.07
N TRP A 95 8.69 -12.71 24.94
CA TRP A 95 8.85 -11.26 24.87
C TRP A 95 7.91 -10.53 25.84
N LEU A 96 6.64 -10.96 25.96
CA LEU A 96 5.69 -10.41 26.94
C LEU A 96 6.10 -10.69 28.39
N THR A 97 6.70 -11.85 28.66
CA THR A 97 7.23 -12.20 29.98
C THR A 97 8.44 -11.33 30.34
N ASP A 98 9.33 -11.07 29.37
CA ASP A 98 10.54 -10.27 29.56
C ASP A 98 10.23 -8.76 29.64
N HIS A 99 9.09 -8.32 29.11
CA HIS A 99 8.67 -6.92 29.07
C HIS A 99 7.22 -6.76 29.60
N PRO A 100 6.97 -7.04 30.88
CA PRO A 100 5.62 -6.97 31.44
C PRO A 100 5.04 -5.56 31.38
N ASP A 101 5.88 -4.56 31.62
CA ASP A 101 5.51 -3.14 31.74
C ASP A 101 5.58 -2.37 30.42
N ALA A 102 5.78 -3.06 29.28
CA ALA A 102 5.78 -2.38 27.98
C ALA A 102 4.42 -1.70 27.72
N ASP A 103 4.45 -0.49 27.18
CA ASP A 103 3.28 0.29 26.78
C ASP A 103 3.03 0.22 25.26
N GLN A 104 4.06 -0.09 24.49
CA GLN A 104 4.02 -0.29 23.04
C GLN A 104 5.10 -1.26 22.56
N MET A 105 4.95 -1.78 21.34
CA MET A 105 6.04 -2.52 20.70
C MET A 105 7.24 -1.61 20.41
N PRO A 106 8.49 -2.09 20.58
CA PRO A 106 9.67 -1.29 20.28
C PRO A 106 9.67 -0.90 18.79
N PRO A 107 10.21 0.29 18.45
CA PRO A 107 10.31 0.74 17.07
C PRO A 107 10.95 -0.33 16.20
N ARG A 108 10.45 -0.49 14.97
CA ARG A 108 11.13 -1.36 14.03
C ARG A 108 12.48 -0.76 13.71
N VAL A 109 13.53 -1.42 14.16
CA VAL A 109 14.85 -1.15 13.62
C VAL A 109 14.83 -1.69 12.20
N HIS A 110 14.66 -0.82 11.20
CA HIS A 110 15.07 -1.14 9.84
C HIS A 110 16.57 -1.44 9.92
N ARG A 111 16.92 -2.72 10.03
CA ARG A 111 18.31 -3.14 10.05
C ARG A 111 18.90 -2.71 8.70
N GLN A 112 19.63 -1.60 8.70
CA GLN A 112 20.44 -1.20 7.57
C GLN A 112 21.35 -2.39 7.25
N ARG A 113 21.26 -2.91 6.03
CA ARG A 113 22.18 -3.95 5.56
C ARG A 113 23.57 -3.32 5.57
N PRO A 114 24.56 -3.89 6.28
CA PRO A 114 25.94 -3.45 6.16
C PRO A 114 26.40 -3.65 4.71
N GLY A 115 27.25 -2.73 4.27
CA GLY A 115 27.57 -2.44 2.88
C GLY A 115 28.12 -3.60 2.03
N SER A 116 28.03 -3.33 0.73
CA SER A 116 28.52 -4.08 -0.40
C SER A 116 30.00 -4.48 -0.28
N ALA A 117 30.26 -5.78 -0.31
CA ALA A 117 31.53 -6.34 -0.75
C ALA A 117 31.24 -7.40 -1.82
N THR A 118 31.91 -7.24 -2.95
CA THR A 118 31.82 -8.05 -4.15
C THR A 118 32.13 -9.51 -3.86
N VAL A 119 31.12 -10.38 -3.92
CA VAL A 119 31.30 -11.83 -4.04
C VAL A 119 30.46 -12.30 -5.22
N GLN A 120 31.11 -12.38 -6.38
CA GLN A 120 30.72 -13.34 -7.40
C GLN A 120 30.88 -14.73 -6.82
N THR A 121 29.79 -15.51 -6.81
CA THR A 121 29.69 -16.97 -7.00
C THR A 121 28.60 -17.57 -6.12
N GLY A 122 27.81 -18.49 -6.69
CA GLY A 122 26.94 -19.39 -5.94
C GLY A 122 25.56 -18.86 -5.62
N ARG A 123 24.71 -18.77 -6.65
CA ARG A 123 23.25 -18.59 -6.56
C ARG A 123 22.59 -19.78 -5.86
N ARG A 124 22.81 -19.95 -4.55
CA ARG A 124 22.08 -20.94 -3.73
C ARG A 124 20.75 -20.31 -3.32
N ARG A 125 19.77 -20.45 -4.24
CA ARG A 125 18.34 -20.26 -4.01
C ARG A 125 17.93 -20.96 -2.69
N ARG A 126 17.83 -20.22 -1.59
CA ARG A 126 17.00 -20.65 -0.45
C ARG A 126 15.55 -20.37 -0.83
N ARG A 127 14.84 -21.47 -1.09
CA ARG A 127 13.42 -21.55 -1.46
C ARG A 127 12.61 -20.55 -0.65
N ARG A 128 12.12 -19.54 -1.37
CA ARG A 128 10.82 -18.91 -1.09
C ARG A 128 9.86 -20.07 -0.89
N ALA A 129 9.24 -20.19 0.29
CA ALA A 129 8.09 -21.07 0.42
C ALA A 129 7.17 -20.71 -0.74
N ALA A 130 6.92 -21.70 -1.59
CA ALA A 130 6.09 -21.54 -2.76
C ALA A 130 4.78 -20.88 -2.32
N PRO A 131 4.13 -20.06 -3.16
CA PRO A 131 2.68 -20.03 -3.06
C PRO A 131 2.27 -21.49 -3.01
N SER A 132 1.50 -21.91 -2.00
CA SER A 132 0.97 -23.28 -1.96
C SER A 132 0.60 -23.65 -3.38
N GLU A 133 1.35 -24.58 -3.95
CA GLU A 133 1.14 -25.03 -5.32
C GLU A 133 -0.29 -25.52 -5.31
N SER A 134 -1.20 -24.72 -5.86
CA SER A 134 -2.41 -25.25 -6.47
C SER A 134 -1.86 -26.20 -7.53
N HIS A 135 -1.67 -27.47 -7.16
CA HIS A 135 -0.99 -28.47 -7.96
C HIS A 135 -1.58 -28.44 -9.38
N GLY A 136 -0.82 -27.91 -10.34
CA GLY A 136 -1.14 -27.96 -11.77
C GLY A 136 -2.21 -26.99 -12.33
N ILE A 137 -2.84 -26.13 -11.53
CA ILE A 137 -3.96 -25.30 -12.03
C ILE A 137 -3.43 -23.93 -12.51
N THR A 138 -3.40 -23.73 -13.83
CA THR A 138 -3.05 -22.45 -14.47
C THR A 138 -4.28 -21.55 -14.64
N LEU A 139 -4.06 -20.24 -14.80
CA LEU A 139 -5.14 -19.30 -15.13
C LEU A 139 -5.86 -19.73 -16.43
N GLU A 140 -5.09 -20.17 -17.42
CA GLU A 140 -5.60 -20.69 -18.69
C GLU A 140 -6.50 -21.92 -18.50
N MET A 141 -6.12 -22.86 -17.63
CA MET A 141 -6.92 -24.04 -17.30
C MET A 141 -8.24 -23.68 -16.57
N LEU A 142 -8.22 -22.65 -15.72
CA LEU A 142 -9.45 -22.13 -15.09
C LEU A 142 -10.34 -21.39 -16.08
N GLU A 143 -9.77 -20.64 -17.03
CA GLU A 143 -10.54 -20.02 -18.10
C GLU A 143 -11.20 -21.05 -19.02
N GLN A 144 -10.51 -22.15 -19.33
CA GLN A 144 -11.09 -23.30 -20.04
C GLN A 144 -12.21 -23.96 -19.23
N THR A 145 -12.01 -24.14 -17.92
CA THR A 145 -13.03 -24.70 -17.02
C THR A 145 -14.26 -23.80 -16.91
N ARG A 146 -14.07 -22.47 -16.84
CA ARG A 146 -15.16 -21.48 -16.85
C ARG A 146 -16.04 -21.58 -18.09
N ARG A 147 -15.47 -21.95 -19.24
CA ARG A 147 -16.22 -22.14 -20.49
C ARG A 147 -17.02 -23.44 -20.51
N ALA A 148 -16.65 -24.44 -19.70
CA ALA A 148 -17.23 -25.77 -19.71
C ALA A 148 -18.27 -26.02 -18.60
N MET A 149 -18.48 -25.06 -17.69
CA MET A 149 -19.43 -25.19 -16.58
C MET A 149 -20.24 -23.90 -16.35
N PRO A 150 -21.42 -23.97 -15.71
CA PRO A 150 -22.21 -22.79 -15.37
C PRO A 150 -21.45 -21.76 -14.50
N ASP A 151 -21.64 -20.47 -14.79
CA ASP A 151 -20.90 -19.36 -14.15
C ASP A 151 -21.11 -19.27 -12.63
N ASP A 152 -22.28 -19.64 -12.13
CA ASP A 152 -22.61 -19.65 -10.70
C ASP A 152 -21.87 -20.77 -9.97
N GLN A 153 -21.77 -21.93 -10.59
CA GLN A 153 -21.02 -23.07 -10.07
C GLN A 153 -19.52 -22.81 -10.13
N PHE A 154 -19.02 -22.22 -11.21
CA PHE A 154 -17.62 -21.80 -11.32
C PHE A 154 -17.25 -20.78 -10.24
N ARG A 155 -18.08 -19.74 -10.03
CA ARG A 155 -17.85 -18.74 -8.99
C ARG A 155 -17.78 -19.33 -7.59
N ARG A 156 -18.66 -20.29 -7.27
CA ARG A 156 -18.68 -20.96 -5.96
C ARG A 156 -17.44 -21.85 -5.71
N VAL A 157 -16.99 -22.57 -6.72
CA VAL A 157 -15.92 -23.58 -6.57
C VAL A 157 -14.52 -23.00 -6.84
N TRP A 158 -14.40 -22.16 -7.87
CA TRP A 158 -13.12 -21.67 -8.39
C TRP A 158 -12.94 -20.16 -8.27
N GLY A 159 -13.97 -19.40 -7.90
CA GLY A 159 -13.95 -17.93 -7.90
C GLY A 159 -12.78 -17.32 -7.13
N THR A 160 -12.56 -17.75 -5.88
CA THR A 160 -11.47 -17.23 -5.05
C THR A 160 -10.08 -17.56 -5.61
N LEU A 161 -9.89 -18.76 -6.17
CA LEU A 161 -8.60 -19.15 -6.77
C LEU A 161 -8.34 -18.38 -8.08
N TYR A 162 -9.39 -18.22 -8.90
CA TYR A 162 -9.35 -17.45 -10.13
C TYR A 162 -8.99 -15.99 -9.85
N GLU A 163 -9.65 -15.35 -8.88
CA GLU A 163 -9.32 -13.97 -8.47
C GLU A 163 -7.89 -13.84 -7.95
N GLN A 164 -7.40 -14.80 -7.15
CA GLN A 164 -6.02 -14.80 -6.66
C GLN A 164 -4.99 -14.92 -7.77
N LEU A 165 -5.21 -15.82 -8.74
CA LEU A 165 -4.32 -16.00 -9.88
C LEU A 165 -4.37 -14.81 -10.83
N LEU A 166 -5.56 -14.25 -11.07
CA LEU A 166 -5.73 -13.03 -11.86
C LEU A 166 -5.02 -11.84 -11.21
N ALA A 167 -5.20 -11.63 -9.90
CA ALA A 167 -4.50 -10.59 -9.16
C ALA A 167 -2.98 -10.80 -9.14
N ALA A 168 -2.51 -12.05 -9.03
CA ALA A 168 -1.09 -12.39 -9.13
C ALA A 168 -0.53 -12.06 -10.53
N GLU A 169 -1.27 -12.33 -11.59
CA GLU A 169 -0.87 -12.00 -12.97
C GLU A 169 -0.85 -10.49 -13.20
N GLN A 170 -1.91 -9.79 -12.79
CA GLN A 170 -1.98 -8.33 -12.86
C GLN A 170 -0.87 -7.66 -12.04
N SER A 171 -0.50 -8.21 -10.88
CA SER A 171 0.60 -7.68 -10.07
C SER A 171 1.95 -7.73 -10.79
N LYS A 172 2.15 -8.68 -11.72
CA LYS A 172 3.36 -8.73 -12.55
C LYS A 172 3.41 -7.61 -13.59
N THR A 173 2.25 -7.14 -14.02
CA THR A 173 2.14 -6.02 -14.98
C THR A 173 2.29 -4.64 -14.34
N ILE A 174 2.12 -4.54 -13.02
CA ILE A 174 2.25 -3.28 -12.28
C ILE A 174 3.72 -3.05 -11.93
N SER A 175 4.27 -1.93 -12.37
CA SER A 175 5.61 -1.51 -11.96
C SER A 175 5.64 -1.22 -10.45
N ASN A 176 6.47 -1.93 -9.71
CA ASN A 176 6.70 -1.66 -8.29
C ASN A 176 7.73 -0.52 -8.16
N VAL A 177 7.24 0.69 -7.92
CA VAL A 177 8.06 1.89 -7.70
C VAL A 177 7.84 2.36 -6.27
N SER A 178 8.94 2.56 -5.51
CA SER A 178 8.85 3.08 -4.15
C SER A 178 8.44 4.55 -4.14
N GLN A 179 7.85 5.02 -3.04
CA GLN A 179 7.47 6.43 -2.89
C GLN A 179 8.66 7.38 -3.02
N THR A 180 9.82 6.99 -2.49
CA THR A 180 11.07 7.78 -2.61
C THR A 180 11.51 7.90 -4.06
N GLU A 181 11.46 6.80 -4.83
CA GLU A 181 11.86 6.81 -6.24
C GLU A 181 10.85 7.58 -7.09
N LEU A 182 9.55 7.42 -6.82
CA LEU A 182 8.50 8.20 -7.49
C LEU A 182 8.68 9.70 -7.23
N GLY A 183 8.90 10.09 -5.97
CA GLY A 183 9.16 11.48 -5.60
C GLY A 183 10.43 12.05 -6.23
N ARG A 184 11.49 11.24 -6.36
CA ARG A 184 12.71 11.63 -7.07
C ARG A 184 12.44 11.90 -8.55
N ARG A 185 11.71 11.01 -9.23
CA ARG A 185 11.36 11.19 -10.65
C ARG A 185 10.48 12.41 -10.89
N ALA A 186 9.49 12.64 -10.02
CA ALA A 186 8.65 13.83 -10.09
C ALA A 186 9.47 15.11 -9.91
N ARG A 187 10.41 15.15 -8.95
CA ARG A 187 11.31 16.31 -8.78
C ARG A 187 12.16 16.57 -10.01
N LEU A 188 12.76 15.54 -10.61
CA LEU A 188 13.55 15.72 -11.84
C LEU A 188 12.73 16.38 -12.96
N LYS A 189 11.45 16.00 -13.13
CA LYS A 189 10.58 16.68 -14.10
C LYS A 189 10.16 18.08 -13.70
N LEU A 190 9.93 18.32 -12.41
CA LEU A 190 9.67 19.68 -11.94
C LEU A 190 10.88 20.59 -12.14
N ASP A 191 12.09 20.10 -11.90
CA ASP A 191 13.33 20.84 -12.11
C ASP A 191 13.51 21.22 -13.59
N GLU A 192 13.14 20.35 -14.53
CA GLU A 192 13.11 20.67 -15.97
C GLU A 192 12.12 21.81 -16.28
N VAL A 193 10.89 21.72 -15.75
CA VAL A 193 9.86 22.77 -15.91
C VAL A 193 10.36 24.10 -15.34
N HIS A 194 10.90 24.10 -14.13
CA HIS A 194 11.41 25.31 -13.48
C HIS A 194 12.63 25.89 -14.19
N THR A 195 13.51 25.03 -14.70
CA THR A 195 14.67 25.45 -15.51
C THR A 195 14.18 26.21 -16.75
N PHE A 196 13.25 25.63 -17.52
CA PHE A 196 12.64 26.27 -18.68
C PHE A 196 11.93 27.59 -18.31
N LEU A 197 11.04 27.59 -17.31
CA LEU A 197 10.29 28.78 -16.90
C LEU A 197 11.19 29.90 -16.36
N SER A 198 12.37 29.56 -15.86
CA SER A 198 13.40 30.51 -15.44
C SER A 198 14.22 31.08 -16.62
N GLY A 199 13.88 30.72 -17.86
CA GLY A 199 14.64 31.10 -19.06
C GLY A 199 16.00 30.42 -19.17
N LYS A 200 16.22 29.33 -18.41
CA LYS A 200 17.46 28.56 -18.44
C LYS A 200 17.22 27.29 -19.25
N GLY A 201 18.08 26.99 -20.22
CA GLY A 201 18.00 25.76 -21.02
C GLY A 201 17.29 25.92 -22.36
N ASN A 202 17.09 24.80 -23.05
CA ASN A 202 16.54 24.76 -24.39
C ASN A 202 15.02 24.90 -24.40
N THR A 203 14.49 25.49 -25.47
CA THR A 203 13.04 25.55 -25.71
C THR A 203 12.49 24.15 -26.00
N PRO A 204 11.60 23.61 -25.15
CA PRO A 204 10.93 22.35 -25.41
C PRO A 204 9.90 22.51 -26.53
N GLY A 205 9.58 21.39 -27.21
CA GLY A 205 8.51 21.39 -28.21
C GLY A 205 7.13 21.60 -27.58
N SER A 206 6.19 22.12 -28.37
CA SER A 206 4.82 22.43 -27.95
C SER A 206 4.05 21.22 -27.38
N GLU A 207 4.31 20.00 -27.87
CA GLU A 207 3.73 18.76 -27.31
C GLU A 207 4.26 18.46 -25.90
N LEU A 208 5.56 18.61 -25.66
CA LEU A 208 6.16 18.39 -24.34
C LEU A 208 5.63 19.40 -23.32
N LEU A 209 5.39 20.64 -23.74
CA LEU A 209 4.74 21.65 -22.90
C LEU A 209 3.30 21.26 -22.53
N CYS A 210 2.54 20.61 -23.42
CA CYS A 210 1.22 20.08 -23.10
C CYS A 210 1.30 18.99 -22.03
N ASP A 211 2.27 18.09 -22.13
CA ASP A 211 2.52 17.05 -21.12
C ASP A 211 2.93 17.65 -19.78
N TRP A 212 3.76 18.69 -19.78
CA TRP A 212 4.14 19.42 -18.57
C TRP A 212 2.94 20.11 -17.91
N ILE A 213 2.02 20.69 -18.68
CA ILE A 213 0.77 21.25 -18.13
C ILE A 213 -0.03 20.15 -17.43
N HIS A 214 -0.17 18.98 -18.05
CA HIS A 214 -0.88 17.86 -17.45
C HIS A 214 -0.20 17.36 -16.16
N PHE A 215 1.13 17.23 -16.18
CA PHE A 215 1.94 16.84 -15.04
C PHE A 215 1.76 17.84 -13.88
N CYS A 216 1.93 19.13 -14.13
CA CYS A 216 1.79 20.18 -13.13
C CYS A 216 0.37 20.22 -12.55
N PHE A 217 -0.67 20.12 -13.39
CA PHE A 217 -2.05 20.07 -12.92
C PHE A 217 -2.31 18.87 -12.00
N THR A 218 -1.79 17.69 -12.36
CA THR A 218 -1.97 16.45 -11.58
C THR A 218 -1.32 16.54 -10.19
N LEU A 219 -0.30 17.39 -10.03
CA LEU A 219 0.40 17.63 -8.77
C LEU A 219 -0.03 18.93 -8.07
N ASP A 220 -1.15 19.54 -8.49
CA ASP A 220 -1.68 20.82 -7.99
C ASP A 220 -0.69 22.02 -8.10
N LEU A 221 0.25 21.95 -9.04
CA LEU A 221 1.20 23.01 -9.39
C LEU A 221 0.57 24.00 -10.38
N HIS A 222 -0.46 24.70 -9.93
CA HIS A 222 -1.32 25.52 -10.80
C HIS A 222 -0.61 26.71 -11.43
N ARG A 223 0.40 27.29 -10.77
CA ARG A 223 1.14 28.46 -11.30
C ARG A 223 1.92 28.08 -12.56
N GLU A 224 2.60 26.95 -12.50
CA GLU A 224 3.35 26.38 -13.61
C GLU A 224 2.40 26.01 -14.75
N ALA A 225 1.33 25.25 -14.47
CA ALA A 225 0.36 24.83 -15.47
C ALA A 225 -0.30 26.01 -16.20
N ALA A 226 -0.67 27.07 -15.46
CA ALA A 226 -1.26 28.29 -16.02
C ALA A 226 -0.26 29.10 -16.86
N THR A 227 1.03 29.05 -16.52
CA THR A 227 2.07 29.82 -17.20
C THR A 227 2.50 29.15 -18.50
N LEU A 228 2.62 27.82 -18.50
CA LEU A 228 3.16 27.04 -19.62
C LEU A 228 2.34 27.18 -20.91
N ILE A 229 1.01 27.38 -20.83
CA ILE A 229 0.14 27.49 -22.01
C ILE A 229 0.53 28.63 -22.95
N ARG A 230 1.20 29.67 -22.43
CA ARG A 230 1.65 30.84 -23.19
C ARG A 230 2.80 30.54 -24.16
N TYR A 231 3.46 29.40 -23.98
CA TYR A 231 4.61 28.99 -24.78
C TYR A 231 4.26 27.92 -25.82
N ILE A 232 2.99 27.56 -25.95
CA ILE A 232 2.51 26.51 -26.85
C ILE A 232 1.99 27.14 -28.13
N SER A 233 2.51 26.68 -29.27
CA SER A 233 1.95 27.01 -30.57
C SER A 233 0.85 26.01 -30.93
N GLU A 234 -0.39 26.49 -31.09
CA GLU A 234 -1.54 25.64 -31.43
C GLU A 234 -1.36 24.92 -32.78
N SER A 235 -0.62 25.51 -33.73
CA SER A 235 -0.37 24.89 -35.03
C SER A 235 0.65 23.76 -35.01
N GLU A 236 1.40 23.61 -33.92
CA GLU A 236 2.46 22.61 -33.77
C GLU A 236 2.01 21.36 -33.01
N VAL A 237 0.75 21.32 -32.56
CA VAL A 237 0.21 20.26 -31.70
C VAL A 237 -1.11 19.76 -32.26
N ASP A 238 -1.38 18.47 -32.10
CA ASP A 238 -2.71 17.93 -32.38
C ASP A 238 -3.81 18.71 -31.62
N ALA A 239 -4.89 19.04 -32.32
CA ALA A 239 -5.94 19.90 -31.80
C ALA A 239 -6.65 19.30 -30.56
N ALA A 240 -6.69 17.97 -30.41
CA ALA A 240 -7.25 17.35 -29.21
C ALA A 240 -6.30 17.48 -28.01
N ILE A 241 -5.00 17.31 -28.23
CA ILE A 241 -3.97 17.49 -27.20
C ILE A 241 -3.96 18.95 -26.71
N TYR A 242 -3.92 19.91 -27.63
CA TYR A 242 -3.93 21.33 -27.29
C TYR A 242 -5.20 21.71 -26.50
N ARG A 243 -6.40 21.31 -26.96
CA ARG A 243 -7.65 21.58 -26.24
C ARG A 243 -7.68 20.97 -24.84
N ARG A 244 -7.07 19.81 -24.63
CA ARG A 244 -6.93 19.22 -23.29
C ARG A 244 -6.00 20.06 -22.42
N ALA A 245 -4.80 20.38 -22.90
CA ALA A 245 -3.84 21.19 -22.16
C ALA A 245 -4.41 22.57 -21.81
N LYS A 246 -5.06 23.24 -22.78
CA LYS A 246 -5.73 24.53 -22.57
C LYS A 246 -6.78 24.47 -21.47
N ARG A 247 -7.65 23.45 -21.45
CA ARG A 247 -8.66 23.29 -20.37
C ARG A 247 -8.01 23.17 -18.98
N LEU A 248 -6.90 22.44 -18.86
CA LEU A 248 -6.20 22.29 -17.57
C LEU A 248 -5.50 23.58 -17.13
N ALA A 249 -4.93 24.33 -18.08
CA ALA A 249 -4.34 25.64 -17.82
C ALA A 249 -5.42 26.66 -17.41
N ASP A 250 -6.55 26.71 -18.12
CA ASP A 250 -7.68 27.59 -17.80
C ASP A 250 -8.26 27.26 -16.41
N ALA A 251 -8.40 25.97 -16.08
CA ALA A 251 -8.83 25.55 -14.75
C ALA A 251 -7.81 25.95 -13.65
N SER A 252 -6.52 25.88 -13.94
CA SER A 252 -5.46 26.34 -13.02
C SER A 252 -5.50 27.85 -12.82
N ARG A 253 -5.73 28.62 -13.89
CA ARG A 253 -5.92 30.08 -13.85
C ARG A 253 -7.11 30.47 -12.97
N ALA A 254 -8.24 29.79 -13.15
CA ALA A 254 -9.44 30.02 -12.32
C ALA A 254 -9.16 29.76 -10.82
N ARG A 255 -8.43 28.69 -10.47
CA ARG A 255 -8.02 28.40 -9.09
C ARG A 255 -7.09 29.47 -8.49
N LEU A 256 -6.29 30.13 -9.32
CA LEU A 256 -5.40 31.21 -8.91
C LEU A 256 -6.05 32.60 -8.91
N GLY A 257 -7.28 32.72 -9.43
CA GLY A 257 -7.93 34.01 -9.66
C GLY A 257 -7.28 34.83 -10.80
N TRP A 258 -6.61 34.17 -11.73
CA TRP A 258 -5.97 34.80 -12.89
C TRP A 258 -6.96 34.87 -14.05
N TYR A 259 -7.62 36.01 -14.23
CA TYR A 259 -8.50 36.27 -15.37
C TYR A 259 -7.68 36.72 -16.58
#